data_AF-A0A3D1ZZC4-F1
#
_entry.id   AF-A0A3D1ZZC4-F1
#
_cell.length_a   1.000
_cell.length_b   1.000
_cell.length_c   1.000
_cell.angle_alpha   90.00
_cell.angle_beta   90.00
_cell.angle_gamma   90.00
#
_symmetry.space_group_name_H-M   'P 1'
#
loop_
_entity.id
_entity.type
_entity.pdbx_description
1 polymer ?
#
loop_
_entity_poly.entity_id
_entity_poly.type
_entity_poly.pdbx_seq_one_letter_code
_entity_poly.pdbx_strand_id
1 'polypeptide(L)'
;MLTLRGAPALSDFRQQKLLAELQAELPSVTGVYGEFMHFANTSADLTSEEQEVLQTILRYGPSAAVEGITDASLVMVVPRLGTISPWSSKASDIAHNCGLANVQRLERGIAYYLRGDLNAAQLAQAAAMLHDRMVEQVLPNIEAAAGLFEQSEPAPMTAVDVLGGGRPALEAANVNLGLALAEDEIDYLVGAFKDLGRNPADVELMMFAQANSE
;
A
#
# COMPACT_ATOMS: atom_id res chain seq x y z
N MET A 1 17.12 0.95 -2.10
CA MET A 1 16.04 1.95 -1.93
C MET A 1 16.66 3.25 -1.48
N LEU A 2 16.39 4.35 -2.19
CA LEU A 2 16.75 5.70 -1.77
C LEU A 2 15.55 6.36 -1.08
N THR A 3 15.83 7.18 -0.07
CA THR A 3 14.80 7.94 0.66
C THR A 3 15.08 9.43 0.52
N LEU A 4 14.10 10.18 0.03
CA LEU A 4 14.22 11.61 -0.23
C LEU A 4 13.10 12.39 0.46
N ARG A 5 13.49 13.35 1.31
CA ARG A 5 12.55 14.27 1.95
C ARG A 5 11.95 15.22 0.91
N GLY A 6 10.65 15.44 1.00
CA GLY A 6 9.89 16.35 0.16
C GLY A 6 9.49 17.64 0.86
N ALA A 7 8.59 18.38 0.24
CA ALA A 7 7.99 19.58 0.82
C ALA A 7 7.01 19.24 1.97
N PRO A 8 6.65 20.22 2.81
CA PRO A 8 5.57 20.08 3.77
C PRO A 8 4.27 19.57 3.11
N ALA A 9 3.65 18.57 3.73
CA ALA A 9 2.49 17.88 3.19
C ALA A 9 1.15 18.55 3.56
N LEU A 10 1.18 19.42 4.57
CA LEU A 10 0.01 20.14 5.09
C LEU A 10 0.19 21.64 4.89
N SER A 11 -0.90 22.33 4.53
CA SER A 11 -0.97 23.78 4.67
C SER A 11 -1.18 24.16 6.14
N ASP A 12 -0.84 25.39 6.52
CA ASP A 12 -1.01 25.90 7.90
C ASP A 12 -2.42 25.65 8.45
N PHE A 13 -3.45 25.88 7.63
CA PHE A 13 -4.84 25.61 8.01
C PHE A 13 -5.10 24.12 8.30
N ARG A 14 -4.58 23.21 7.46
CA ARG A 14 -4.73 21.76 7.67
C ARG A 14 -3.94 21.30 8.88
N GLN A 15 -2.75 21.84 9.10
CA GLN A 15 -1.90 21.55 10.26
C GLN A 15 -2.58 21.98 11.57
N GLN A 16 -3.13 23.19 11.63
CA GLN A 16 -3.86 23.68 12.79
C GLN A 16 -5.13 22.87 13.06
N LYS A 17 -5.90 22.54 12.01
CA LYS A 17 -7.09 21.71 12.13
C LYS A 17 -6.73 20.31 12.67
N LEU A 18 -5.73 19.67 12.10
CA LEU A 18 -5.26 18.36 12.52
C LEU A 18 -4.73 18.39 13.96
N LEU A 19 -4.00 19.44 14.34
CA LEU A 19 -3.54 19.62 15.72
C LEU A 19 -4.71 19.69 16.69
N ALA A 20 -5.75 20.48 16.37
CA ALA A 20 -6.92 20.60 17.21
C ALA A 20 -7.68 19.28 17.36
N GLU A 21 -7.82 18.52 16.27
CA GLU A 21 -8.43 17.18 16.28
C GLU A 21 -7.61 16.20 17.14
N LEU A 22 -6.28 16.17 16.97
CA LEU A 22 -5.40 15.36 17.79
C LEU A 22 -5.48 15.74 19.27
N GLN A 23 -5.49 17.04 19.59
CA GLN A 23 -5.53 17.53 20.98
C GLN A 23 -6.85 17.24 21.69
N ALA A 24 -7.96 17.15 20.95
CA ALA A 24 -9.26 16.78 21.53
C ALA A 24 -9.23 15.37 22.14
N GLU A 25 -8.52 14.44 21.51
CA GLU A 25 -8.38 13.05 21.95
C GLU A 25 -7.09 12.81 22.77
N LEU A 26 -6.03 13.55 22.46
CA LEU A 26 -4.68 13.40 22.99
C LEU A 26 -4.09 14.77 23.41
N PRO A 27 -4.47 15.28 24.60
CA PRO A 27 -4.05 16.61 25.06
C PRO A 27 -2.53 16.79 25.23
N SER A 28 -1.75 15.70 25.27
CA SER A 28 -0.28 15.75 25.34
C SER A 28 0.39 16.13 24.01
N VAL A 29 -0.34 16.09 22.88
CA VAL A 29 0.17 16.56 21.59
C VAL A 29 0.25 18.09 21.60
N THR A 30 1.45 18.64 21.48
CA THR A 30 1.70 20.09 21.48
C THR A 30 1.98 20.65 20.09
N GLY A 31 2.24 19.78 19.11
CA GLY A 31 2.43 20.16 17.73
C GLY A 31 2.39 18.97 16.78
N VAL A 32 2.04 19.23 15.53
CA VAL A 32 2.11 18.27 14.43
C VAL A 32 2.75 18.96 13.24
N TYR A 33 3.70 18.29 12.62
CA TYR A 33 4.31 18.70 11.36
C TYR A 33 4.28 17.50 10.41
N GLY A 34 3.99 17.71 9.13
CA GLY A 34 3.90 16.63 8.15
C GLY A 34 4.69 16.99 6.90
N GLU A 35 5.50 16.06 6.41
CA GLU A 35 6.25 16.25 5.16
C GLU A 35 6.13 15.02 4.27
N PHE A 36 6.19 15.23 2.96
CA PHE A 36 6.27 14.11 2.03
C PHE A 36 7.60 13.40 2.20
N MET A 37 7.54 12.07 2.17
CA MET A 37 8.71 11.21 2.05
C MET A 37 8.60 10.44 0.75
N HIS A 38 9.63 10.50 -0.07
CA HIS A 38 9.69 9.77 -1.34
C HIS A 38 10.65 8.60 -1.20
N PHE A 39 10.24 7.47 -1.77
CA PHE A 39 11.01 6.25 -1.79
C PHE A 39 11.27 5.86 -3.23
N ALA A 40 12.53 5.70 -3.60
CA ALA A 40 12.92 5.26 -4.93
C ALA A 40 13.52 3.86 -4.85
N ASN A 41 12.85 2.90 -5.48
CA ASN A 41 13.43 1.60 -5.75
C ASN A 41 14.24 1.67 -7.04
N THR A 42 15.51 1.26 -6.96
CA THR A 42 16.45 1.36 -8.06
C THR A 42 17.08 0.00 -8.37
N SER A 43 17.26 -0.32 -9.64
CA SER A 43 17.92 -1.55 -10.10
C SER A 43 19.45 -1.52 -9.95
N ALA A 44 20.01 -0.31 -9.89
CA ALA A 44 21.42 -0.04 -9.70
C ALA A 44 21.60 1.29 -8.95
N ASP A 45 22.83 1.59 -8.56
CA ASP A 45 23.18 2.90 -8.00
C ASP A 45 23.02 3.99 -9.07
N LEU A 46 22.46 5.13 -8.66
CA LEU A 46 22.34 6.31 -9.52
C LEU A 46 23.64 7.11 -9.51
N THR A 47 24.09 7.53 -10.68
CA THR A 47 25.16 8.51 -10.84
C THR A 47 24.79 9.85 -10.20
N SER A 48 25.77 10.72 -9.95
CA SER A 48 25.52 12.05 -9.38
C SER A 48 24.53 12.87 -10.22
N GLU A 49 24.65 12.81 -11.55
CA GLU A 49 23.74 13.50 -12.47
C GLU A 49 22.30 12.94 -12.37
N GLU A 50 22.14 11.61 -12.34
CA GLU A 50 20.83 10.98 -12.16
C GLU A 50 20.22 11.32 -10.79
N GLN A 51 21.03 11.40 -9.73
CA GLN A 51 20.57 11.82 -8.41
C GLN A 51 20.09 13.27 -8.39
N GLU A 52 20.78 14.17 -9.08
CA GLU A 52 20.36 15.57 -9.21
C GLU A 52 19.04 15.70 -9.98
N VAL A 53 18.88 14.94 -11.07
CA VAL A 53 17.62 14.88 -11.82
C VAL A 53 16.49 14.33 -10.94
N LEU A 54 16.72 13.24 -10.22
CA LEU A 54 15.74 12.64 -9.31
C LEU A 54 15.32 13.62 -8.20
N GLN A 55 16.28 14.30 -7.57
CA GLN A 55 15.99 15.32 -6.56
C GLN A 55 15.17 16.48 -7.14
N THR A 56 15.47 16.87 -8.38
CA THR A 56 14.77 17.97 -9.07
C THR A 56 13.31 17.63 -9.33
N ILE A 57 13.01 16.44 -9.86
CA ILE A 57 11.61 16.03 -10.15
C ILE A 57 10.79 15.78 -8.87
N LEU A 58 11.45 15.46 -7.76
CA LEU A 58 10.80 15.27 -6.45
C LEU A 58 10.67 16.56 -5.64
N ARG A 59 11.19 17.69 -6.15
CA ARG A 59 11.04 19.00 -5.55
C ARG A 59 9.81 19.71 -6.12
N TYR A 60 8.66 19.46 -5.51
CA TYR A 60 7.38 20.07 -5.88
C TYR A 60 6.56 20.44 -4.64
N GLY A 61 5.49 21.20 -4.84
CA GLY A 61 4.60 21.65 -3.77
C GLY A 61 4.89 23.07 -3.28
N PRO A 62 4.17 23.54 -2.25
CA PRO A 62 4.34 24.90 -1.73
C PRO A 62 5.74 25.09 -1.14
N SER A 63 6.33 26.27 -1.37
CA SER A 63 7.64 26.67 -0.84
C SER A 63 7.60 27.02 0.66
N ALA A 64 6.95 26.19 1.46
CA ALA A 64 6.96 26.31 2.90
C ALA A 64 8.32 25.84 3.45
N ALA A 65 8.77 26.47 4.54
CA ALA A 65 9.99 26.07 5.20
C ALA A 65 9.81 24.67 5.82
N VAL A 66 10.77 23.80 5.58
CA VAL A 66 10.87 22.50 6.27
C VAL A 66 11.19 22.78 7.74
N GLU A 67 10.36 22.29 8.66
CA GLU A 67 10.59 22.47 10.09
C GLU A 67 11.72 21.55 10.59
N GLY A 68 12.44 22.01 11.61
CA GLY A 68 13.36 21.17 12.36
C GLY A 68 12.61 20.07 13.13
N ILE A 69 13.08 18.83 12.99
CA ILE A 69 12.56 17.68 13.73
C ILE A 69 13.37 17.56 15.02
N THR A 70 12.88 18.18 16.08
CA THR A 70 13.46 18.09 17.43
C THR A 70 12.37 17.63 18.38
N ASP A 71 12.69 16.67 19.26
CA ASP A 71 11.79 16.16 20.31
C ASP A 71 10.39 15.80 19.79
N ALA A 72 10.34 15.01 18.71
CA ALA A 72 9.10 14.59 18.08
C ALA A 72 9.07 13.07 17.83
N SER A 73 7.88 12.48 17.98
CA SER A 73 7.60 11.10 17.62
C SER A 73 7.19 11.01 16.15
N LEU A 74 7.77 10.05 15.42
CA LEU A 74 7.45 9.80 14.02
C LEU A 74 6.23 8.87 13.88
N VAL A 75 5.32 9.25 12.99
CA VAL A 75 4.27 8.39 12.43
C VAL A 75 4.45 8.40 10.91
N MET A 76 4.98 7.31 10.36
CA MET A 76 5.27 7.18 8.93
C MET A 76 4.09 6.53 8.22
N VAL A 77 3.33 7.31 7.45
CA VAL A 77 2.13 6.84 6.73
C VAL A 77 2.48 6.59 5.27
N VAL A 78 2.12 5.41 4.75
CA VAL A 78 2.36 4.98 3.37
C VAL A 78 1.14 4.24 2.82
N PRO A 79 1.00 4.06 1.50
CA PRO A 79 0.07 3.09 0.93
C PRO A 79 0.28 1.70 1.54
N ARG A 80 -0.79 0.91 1.67
CA ARG A 80 -0.70 -0.47 2.20
C ARG A 80 0.32 -1.29 1.40
N LEU A 81 1.13 -2.10 2.09
CA LEU A 81 2.05 -3.01 1.39
C LEU A 81 1.28 -3.93 0.45
N GLY A 82 1.85 -4.20 -0.71
CA GLY A 82 1.19 -4.93 -1.78
C GLY A 82 0.29 -4.06 -2.67
N THR A 83 0.13 -2.77 -2.38
CA THR A 83 -0.55 -1.82 -3.26
C THR A 83 0.44 -0.89 -3.96
N ILE A 84 0.02 -0.32 -5.09
CA ILE A 84 0.77 0.70 -5.84
C ILE A 84 -0.14 1.92 -5.96
N SER A 85 0.31 3.07 -5.45
CA SER A 85 -0.50 4.28 -5.52
C SER A 85 -0.59 4.81 -6.96
N PRO A 86 -1.67 5.50 -7.36
CA PRO A 86 -1.72 6.21 -8.64
C PRO A 86 -0.61 7.26 -8.79
N TRP A 87 -0.11 7.81 -7.68
CA TRP A 87 1.04 8.70 -7.67
C TRP A 87 2.31 7.95 -8.09
N SER A 88 2.51 6.73 -7.58
CA SER A 88 3.65 5.87 -7.91
C SER A 88 3.78 5.62 -9.40
N SER A 89 2.68 5.25 -10.07
CA SER A 89 2.69 5.01 -11.52
C SER A 89 3.12 6.27 -12.29
N LYS A 90 2.50 7.42 -12.03
CA LYS A 90 2.82 8.67 -12.74
C LYS A 90 4.20 9.20 -12.43
N ALA A 91 4.65 9.10 -11.17
CA ALA A 91 5.97 9.55 -10.76
C ALA A 91 7.06 8.68 -11.41
N SER A 92 6.84 7.37 -11.50
CA SER A 92 7.75 6.45 -12.16
C SER A 92 7.83 6.74 -13.67
N ASP A 93 6.69 6.99 -14.33
CA ASP A 93 6.67 7.40 -15.74
C ASP A 93 7.45 8.70 -15.98
N ILE A 94 7.31 9.69 -15.09
CA ILE A 94 8.09 10.94 -15.15
C ILE A 94 9.58 10.64 -15.02
N ALA A 95 9.98 9.80 -14.06
CA ALA A 95 11.39 9.43 -13.88
C ALA A 95 11.97 8.77 -15.14
N HIS A 96 11.25 7.83 -15.74
CA HIS A 96 11.67 7.18 -16.99
C HIS A 96 11.78 8.16 -18.15
N ASN A 97 10.82 9.07 -18.30
CA ASN A 97 10.83 10.10 -19.34
C ASN A 97 11.95 11.14 -19.12
N CYS A 98 12.43 11.30 -17.89
CA CYS A 98 13.61 12.11 -17.56
C CYS A 98 14.94 11.34 -17.71
N GLY A 99 14.93 10.13 -18.25
CA GLY A 99 16.13 9.33 -18.51
C GLY A 99 16.61 8.50 -17.31
N LEU A 100 15.85 8.43 -16.21
CA LEU A 100 16.21 7.65 -15.02
C LEU A 100 15.82 6.17 -15.17
N ALA A 101 16.44 5.47 -16.14
CA ALA A 101 16.11 4.07 -16.45
C ALA A 101 16.32 3.11 -15.26
N ASN A 102 17.24 3.45 -14.36
CA ASN A 102 17.53 2.66 -13.16
C ASN A 102 16.48 2.81 -12.05
N VAL A 103 15.55 3.77 -12.14
CA VAL A 103 14.45 3.91 -11.18
C VAL A 103 13.35 2.92 -11.57
N GLN A 104 13.20 1.84 -10.82
CA GLN A 104 12.17 0.83 -11.09
C GLN A 104 10.78 1.33 -10.67
N ARG A 105 10.71 1.98 -9.51
CA ARG A 105 9.46 2.51 -8.98
C ARG A 105 9.72 3.62 -7.96
N LEU A 106 8.93 4.68 -8.04
CA LEU A 106 8.81 5.69 -7.00
C LEU A 106 7.57 5.45 -6.16
N GLU A 107 7.62 5.68 -4.86
CA GLU A 107 6.44 5.74 -4.00
C GLU A 107 6.53 6.94 -3.05
N ARG A 108 5.40 7.39 -2.53
CA ARG A 108 5.31 8.52 -1.61
C ARG A 108 4.53 8.15 -0.36
N GLY A 109 5.07 8.55 0.78
CA GLY A 109 4.35 8.59 2.05
C GLY A 109 4.35 9.98 2.67
N ILE A 110 3.78 10.08 3.86
CA ILE A 110 3.82 11.27 4.70
C ILE A 110 4.47 10.88 6.03
N ALA A 111 5.55 11.58 6.38
CA ALA A 111 6.14 11.51 7.70
C ALA A 111 5.49 12.57 8.58
N TYR A 112 4.67 12.16 9.54
CA TYR A 112 4.13 13.03 10.57
C TYR A 112 5.05 13.01 11.79
N TYR A 113 5.41 14.19 12.27
CA TYR A 113 6.20 14.41 13.46
C TYR A 113 5.31 15.06 14.52
N LEU A 114 5.03 14.31 15.59
CA LEU A 114 4.20 14.74 16.70
C LEU A 114 5.09 15.21 17.84
N ARG A 115 4.93 16.47 18.26
CA ARG A 115 5.60 17.03 19.44
C ARG A 115 4.73 16.78 20.67
N GLY A 116 5.35 16.43 21.77
CA GLY A 116 4.67 16.11 23.03
C GLY A 116 5.21 14.83 23.68
N ASP A 117 4.89 14.64 24.95
CA ASP A 117 5.22 13.41 25.69
C ASP A 117 4.12 12.37 25.44
N LEU A 118 4.34 11.53 24.43
CA LEU A 118 3.40 10.49 24.00
C LEU A 118 3.95 9.12 24.39
N ASN A 119 3.17 8.37 25.16
CA ASN A 119 3.47 6.96 25.35
C ASN A 119 3.07 6.13 24.11
N ALA A 120 3.46 4.86 24.08
CA ALA A 120 3.20 3.97 22.94
C ALA A 120 1.71 3.82 22.58
N ALA A 121 0.81 3.81 23.58
CA ALA A 121 -0.62 3.68 23.35
C ALA A 121 -1.20 4.96 22.73
N GLN A 122 -0.77 6.12 23.21
CA GLN A 122 -1.16 7.43 22.65
C GLN A 122 -0.62 7.60 21.23
N LEU A 123 0.61 7.16 20.95
CA LEU A 123 1.17 7.19 19.60
C LEU A 123 0.38 6.29 18.64
N ALA A 124 -0.05 5.10 19.08
CA ALA A 124 -0.92 4.22 18.28
C ALA A 124 -2.30 4.84 18.02
N GLN A 125 -2.88 5.53 19.00
CA GLN A 125 -4.14 6.27 18.83
C GLN A 125 -3.98 7.43 17.83
N ALA A 126 -2.89 8.21 17.94
CA ALA A 126 -2.59 9.27 16.98
C ALA A 126 -2.40 8.70 15.57
N ALA A 127 -1.67 7.59 15.44
CA ALA A 127 -1.48 6.89 14.17
C ALA A 127 -2.82 6.51 13.51
N ALA A 128 -3.80 6.02 14.27
CA ALA A 128 -5.13 5.69 13.77
C ALA A 128 -5.92 6.92 13.25
N MET A 129 -5.62 8.12 13.73
CA MET A 129 -6.22 9.37 13.27
C MET A 129 -5.54 9.95 12.03
N LEU A 130 -4.30 9.52 11.74
CA LEU A 130 -3.43 10.11 10.71
C LEU A 130 -3.44 9.38 9.37
N HIS A 131 -4.12 8.24 9.25
CA HIS A 131 -4.16 7.46 8.02
C HIS A 131 -5.57 6.93 7.74
N ASP A 132 -5.86 6.64 6.47
CA ASP A 132 -7.04 5.89 6.07
C ASP A 132 -6.76 4.38 6.17
N ARG A 133 -7.41 3.71 7.12
CA ARG A 133 -7.26 2.26 7.35
C ARG A 133 -7.53 1.37 6.14
N MET A 134 -8.26 1.86 5.13
CA MET A 134 -8.61 1.07 3.95
C MET A 134 -7.48 1.05 2.92
N VAL A 135 -6.75 2.15 2.77
CA VAL A 135 -5.78 2.37 1.67
C VAL A 135 -4.36 2.66 2.13
N GLU A 136 -4.17 3.06 3.39
CA GLU A 136 -2.88 3.39 3.98
C GLU A 136 -2.56 2.49 5.18
N GLN A 137 -1.33 2.58 5.64
CA GLN A 137 -0.85 1.94 6.87
C GLN A 137 0.26 2.78 7.50
N VAL A 138 0.55 2.49 8.76
CA VAL A 138 1.63 3.13 9.51
C VAL A 138 2.82 2.18 9.65
N LEU A 139 4.00 2.67 9.27
CA LEU A 139 5.26 1.96 9.42
C LEU A 139 5.92 2.24 10.77
N PRO A 140 6.66 1.27 11.34
CA PRO A 140 7.38 1.47 12.60
C PRO A 140 8.55 2.45 12.47
N ASN A 141 9.12 2.58 11.27
CA ASN A 141 10.21 3.50 10.94
C ASN A 141 10.26 3.73 9.42
N ILE A 142 11.16 4.58 8.96
CA ILE A 142 11.33 4.92 7.55
C ILE A 142 11.92 3.73 6.77
N GLU A 143 12.81 2.96 7.39
CA GLU A 143 13.50 1.82 6.77
C GLU A 143 12.53 0.71 6.37
N ALA A 144 11.46 0.52 7.14
CA ALA A 144 10.38 -0.43 6.83
C ALA A 144 9.65 -0.11 5.52
N ALA A 145 9.85 1.08 4.94
CA ALA A 145 9.33 1.42 3.61
C ALA A 145 9.94 0.57 2.49
N ALA A 146 11.04 -0.16 2.76
CA ALA A 146 11.55 -1.16 1.82
C ALA A 146 10.49 -2.22 1.47
N GLY A 147 9.58 -2.54 2.40
CA GLY A 147 8.45 -3.45 2.17
C GLY A 147 7.46 -2.94 1.12
N LEU A 148 7.46 -1.64 0.79
CA LEU A 148 6.67 -1.12 -0.33
C LEU A 148 7.06 -1.79 -1.64
N PHE A 149 8.32 -2.21 -1.79
CA PHE A 149 8.90 -2.73 -3.03
C PHE A 149 9.16 -4.24 -3.01
N GLU A 150 8.65 -4.94 -2.00
CA GLU A 150 8.78 -6.38 -1.92
C GLU A 150 8.17 -7.04 -3.16
N GLN A 151 8.96 -7.88 -3.83
CA GLN A 151 8.50 -8.69 -4.95
C GLN A 151 8.21 -10.09 -4.41
N SER A 152 6.97 -10.54 -4.59
CA SER A 152 6.60 -11.92 -4.33
C SER A 152 6.79 -12.76 -5.59
N GLU A 153 7.24 -13.99 -5.41
CA GLU A 153 7.22 -14.97 -6.50
C GLU A 153 5.77 -15.26 -6.94
N PRO A 154 5.53 -15.48 -8.25
CA PRO A 154 4.21 -15.88 -8.71
C PRO A 154 3.71 -17.12 -7.97
N ALA A 155 2.51 -17.03 -7.37
CA ALA A 155 1.90 -18.16 -6.69
C ALA A 155 1.53 -19.28 -7.70
N PRO A 156 1.73 -20.56 -7.34
CA PRO A 156 1.33 -21.66 -8.21
C PRO A 156 -0.19 -21.75 -8.32
N MET A 157 -0.66 -22.23 -9.47
CA MET A 157 -2.08 -22.52 -9.68
C MET A 157 -2.53 -23.68 -8.78
N THR A 158 -3.71 -23.57 -8.17
CA THR A 158 -4.28 -24.61 -7.31
C THR A 158 -5.39 -25.35 -8.06
N ALA A 159 -5.46 -26.68 -7.89
CA ALA A 159 -6.55 -27.48 -8.40
C ALA A 159 -7.51 -27.88 -7.26
N VAL A 160 -8.82 -27.86 -7.54
CA VAL A 160 -9.86 -28.33 -6.61
C VAL A 160 -10.20 -29.78 -6.92
N ASP A 161 -10.12 -30.68 -5.93
CA ASP A 161 -10.25 -32.12 -6.15
C ASP A 161 -11.71 -32.59 -6.33
N VAL A 162 -12.31 -32.25 -7.47
CA VAL A 162 -13.67 -32.66 -7.84
C VAL A 162 -13.73 -34.15 -8.23
N LEU A 163 -12.67 -34.71 -8.82
CA LEU A 163 -12.63 -36.12 -9.21
C LEU A 163 -12.61 -37.05 -8.00
N GLY A 164 -11.76 -36.75 -7.01
CA GLY A 164 -11.67 -37.55 -5.78
C GLY A 164 -12.69 -37.12 -4.71
N GLY A 165 -12.86 -35.82 -4.51
CA GLY A 165 -13.68 -35.24 -3.45
C GLY A 165 -15.11 -34.86 -3.85
N GLY A 166 -15.45 -34.92 -5.14
CA GLY A 166 -16.82 -34.69 -5.61
C GLY A 166 -17.38 -33.31 -5.27
N ARG A 167 -18.70 -33.26 -5.06
CA ARG A 167 -19.42 -32.03 -4.68
C ARG A 167 -18.87 -31.36 -3.41
N PRO A 168 -18.57 -32.10 -2.31
CA PRO A 168 -18.00 -31.50 -1.10
C PRO A 168 -16.69 -30.72 -1.34
N ALA A 169 -15.84 -31.18 -2.26
CA ALA A 169 -14.61 -30.46 -2.59
C ALA A 169 -14.90 -29.10 -3.24
N LEU A 170 -15.92 -29.05 -4.10
CA LEU A 170 -16.33 -27.80 -4.74
C LEU A 170 -17.07 -26.86 -3.77
N GLU A 171 -17.88 -27.39 -2.86
CA GLU A 171 -18.52 -26.60 -1.78
C GLU A 171 -17.47 -25.94 -0.87
N ALA A 172 -16.42 -26.68 -0.50
CA ALA A 172 -15.32 -26.12 0.29
C ALA A 172 -14.58 -25.02 -0.49
N ALA A 173 -14.33 -25.23 -1.79
CA ALA A 173 -13.74 -24.21 -2.65
C ALA A 173 -14.64 -22.97 -2.80
N ASN A 174 -15.97 -23.15 -2.91
CA ASN A 174 -16.94 -22.05 -2.99
C ASN A 174 -16.81 -21.10 -1.79
N VAL A 175 -16.72 -21.66 -0.57
CA VAL A 175 -16.55 -20.87 0.66
C VAL A 175 -15.16 -20.24 0.73
N ASN A 176 -14.10 -21.02 0.50
CA ASN A 176 -12.71 -20.55 0.68
C ASN A 176 -12.32 -19.47 -0.33
N LEU A 177 -12.80 -19.57 -1.57
CA LEU A 177 -12.52 -18.62 -2.64
C LEU A 177 -13.60 -17.53 -2.76
N GLY A 178 -14.69 -17.62 -1.99
CA GLY A 178 -15.79 -16.67 -2.03
C GLY A 178 -16.49 -16.60 -3.39
N LEU A 179 -16.73 -17.76 -4.02
CA LEU A 179 -17.27 -17.84 -5.38
C LEU A 179 -18.77 -17.50 -5.46
N ALA A 180 -19.49 -17.59 -4.33
CA ALA A 180 -20.92 -17.32 -4.25
C ALA A 180 -21.79 -18.16 -5.22
N LEU A 181 -21.36 -19.38 -5.52
CA LEU A 181 -22.08 -20.29 -6.42
C LEU A 181 -23.39 -20.78 -5.80
N ALA A 182 -24.45 -20.82 -6.61
CA ALA A 182 -25.70 -21.48 -6.29
C ALA A 182 -25.57 -23.02 -6.38
N GLU A 183 -26.51 -23.73 -5.75
CA GLU A 183 -26.48 -25.20 -5.67
C GLU A 183 -26.50 -25.88 -7.05
N ASP A 184 -27.23 -25.32 -8.01
CA ASP A 184 -27.31 -25.81 -9.38
C ASP A 184 -26.04 -25.52 -10.19
N GLU A 185 -25.36 -24.41 -9.92
CA GLU A 185 -24.05 -24.09 -10.51
C GLU A 185 -22.96 -25.04 -10.02
N ILE A 186 -22.98 -25.37 -8.72
CA ILE A 186 -22.09 -26.38 -8.13
C ILE A 186 -22.32 -27.74 -8.81
N ASP A 187 -23.57 -28.15 -8.97
CA ASP A 187 -23.91 -29.41 -9.63
C ASP A 187 -23.46 -29.43 -11.10
N TYR A 188 -23.67 -28.33 -11.81
CA TYR A 188 -23.20 -28.16 -13.18
C TYR A 188 -21.68 -28.33 -13.29
N LEU A 189 -20.91 -27.64 -12.44
CA LEU A 189 -19.44 -27.69 -12.47
C LEU A 189 -18.93 -29.09 -12.11
N VAL A 190 -19.51 -29.74 -11.09
CA VAL A 190 -19.13 -31.12 -10.73
C VAL A 190 -19.35 -32.06 -11.91
N GLY A 191 -20.49 -31.95 -12.59
CA GLY A 191 -20.79 -32.74 -13.80
C GLY A 191 -19.77 -32.47 -14.91
N ALA A 192 -19.57 -31.20 -15.26
CA ALA A 192 -18.69 -30.78 -16.35
C ALA A 192 -17.24 -31.27 -16.15
N PHE A 193 -16.67 -31.11 -14.95
CA PHE A 193 -15.29 -31.51 -14.69
C PHE A 193 -15.11 -33.04 -14.56
N LYS A 194 -16.16 -33.76 -14.14
CA LYS A 194 -16.17 -35.23 -14.22
C LYS A 194 -16.18 -35.71 -15.67
N ASP A 195 -17.00 -35.10 -16.53
CA ASP A 195 -17.05 -35.45 -17.95
C ASP A 195 -15.73 -35.13 -18.67
N LEU A 196 -15.07 -34.04 -18.27
CA LEU A 196 -13.73 -33.66 -18.76
C LEU A 196 -12.60 -34.56 -18.23
N GLY A 197 -12.86 -35.38 -17.21
CA GLY A 197 -11.86 -36.28 -16.63
C GLY A 197 -10.68 -35.57 -15.97
N ARG A 198 -10.87 -34.33 -15.48
CA ARG A 198 -9.82 -33.55 -14.80
C ARG A 198 -10.39 -32.66 -13.69
N ASN A 199 -9.56 -32.32 -12.73
CA ASN A 199 -9.90 -31.33 -11.70
C ASN A 199 -9.91 -29.91 -12.28
N PRO A 200 -10.86 -29.05 -11.85
CA PRO A 200 -10.82 -27.62 -12.16
C PRO A 200 -9.65 -26.93 -11.46
N ALA A 201 -9.07 -25.94 -12.14
CA ALA A 201 -8.21 -24.96 -11.50
C ALA A 201 -9.04 -23.89 -10.76
N ASP A 202 -8.47 -23.32 -9.71
CA ASP A 202 -9.02 -22.18 -8.96
C ASP A 202 -9.43 -21.01 -9.88
N VAL A 203 -8.59 -20.68 -10.86
CA VAL A 203 -8.86 -19.62 -11.85
C VAL A 203 -10.05 -19.93 -12.76
N GLU A 204 -10.28 -21.21 -13.12
CA GLU A 204 -11.43 -21.60 -13.94
C GLU A 204 -12.74 -21.42 -13.18
N LEU A 205 -12.75 -21.77 -11.90
CA LEU A 205 -13.90 -21.59 -11.01
C LEU A 205 -14.18 -20.12 -10.73
N MET A 206 -13.14 -19.33 -10.47
CA MET A 206 -13.27 -17.88 -10.28
C MET A 206 -13.82 -17.21 -11.54
N MET A 207 -13.32 -17.58 -12.73
CA MET A 207 -13.83 -17.07 -13.99
C MET A 207 -15.31 -17.41 -14.20
N PHE A 208 -15.70 -18.66 -13.92
CA PHE A 208 -17.10 -19.08 -14.01
C PHE A 208 -17.98 -18.26 -13.05
N ALA A 209 -17.58 -18.13 -11.78
CA ALA A 209 -18.32 -17.40 -10.77
C ALA A 209 -18.53 -15.92 -11.14
N GLN A 210 -17.48 -15.24 -11.62
CA GLN A 210 -17.58 -13.84 -12.03
C GLN A 210 -18.39 -13.62 -13.32
N ALA A 211 -18.48 -14.63 -14.19
CA ALA A 211 -19.27 -14.54 -15.42
C ALA A 211 -20.77 -14.79 -15.20
N ASN A 212 -21.13 -15.45 -14.09
CA ASN A 212 -22.50 -15.80 -13.75
C ASN A 212 -23.01 -15.08 -12.48
N SER A 213 -22.27 -14.09 -11.99
CA SER A 213 -22.76 -13.22 -10.92
C SER A 213 -23.88 -12.32 -11.41
N GLU A 214 -24.91 -12.13 -10.56
CA GLU A 214 -26.04 -11.22 -10.79
C GLU A 214 -25.66 -9.74 -10.64
#